data_AF-A0A6L4ASK5-F1
#
_entry.id   AF-A0A6L4ASK5-F1
#
_cell.length_a   1.000
_cell.length_b   1.000
_cell.length_c   1.000
_cell.angle_alpha   90.00
_cell.angle_beta   90.00
_cell.angle_gamma   90.00
#
_symmetry.space_group_name_H-M   'P 1'
#
loop_
_entity.id
_entity.type
_entity.pdbx_description
1 polymer ?
#
loop_
_entity_poly.entity_id
_entity_poly.type
_entity_poly.pdbx_seq_one_letter_code
_entity_poly.pdbx_strand_id
1 'polypeptide(L)'
;MSNDPVNRVDPSGLQERYAGMMREFVEHPTLADANTLGAGLAVAATGAVALAAEVPVVYSYCLFNPNACTEVAVGAAELAAGVDGPTVSSPSAAVSALTSYYPPNNGFLGATEEVVLKAGQLIDRYGGSAVSRYFSPIGTALEARSLPPANAAMPLRTFEVLQDISVDSGTVAPWFGQFGFGTQYRTTLTLQEMLDQGLVREVD
;
A
#
# COMPACT_ATOMS: atom_id res chain seq x y z
N MET A 1 -14.71 42.12 -37.09
CA MET A 1 -13.39 42.44 -36.52
C MET A 1 -13.60 42.93 -35.10
N SER A 2 -13.53 42.02 -34.13
CA SER A 2 -13.34 42.35 -32.72
C SER A 2 -12.66 41.12 -32.11
N ASN A 3 -11.41 41.31 -31.70
CA ASN A 3 -10.56 40.27 -31.12
C ASN A 3 -10.84 40.24 -29.62
N ASP A 4 -11.55 39.21 -29.15
CA ASP A 4 -11.57 38.84 -27.74
C ASP A 4 -10.81 37.52 -27.57
N PRO A 5 -9.73 37.46 -26.78
CA PRO A 5 -8.90 36.28 -26.66
C PRO A 5 -9.60 35.21 -25.83
N VAL A 6 -9.83 34.08 -26.48
CA VAL A 6 -10.22 32.79 -25.92
C VAL A 6 -9.31 32.46 -24.73
N ASN A 7 -9.94 32.10 -23.61
CA ASN A 7 -9.34 31.58 -22.39
C ASN A 7 -8.52 30.32 -22.73
N ARG A 8 -7.22 30.50 -22.96
CA ARG A 8 -6.24 29.45 -23.23
C ARG A 8 -5.72 28.96 -21.89
N VAL A 9 -6.28 27.86 -21.39
CA VAL A 9 -5.68 27.16 -20.25
C VAL A 9 -4.42 26.45 -20.76
N ASP A 10 -3.27 26.98 -20.36
CA ASP A 10 -1.95 26.41 -20.60
C ASP A 10 -1.78 25.11 -19.78
N PRO A 11 -1.55 23.94 -20.41
CA PRO A 11 -1.38 22.68 -19.69
C PRO A 11 -0.03 22.52 -18.98
N SER A 12 0.88 23.50 -19.04
CA SER A 12 2.21 23.39 -18.42
C SER A 12 2.29 23.82 -16.95
N GLY A 13 1.24 24.46 -16.40
CA GLY A 13 1.26 25.06 -15.06
C GLY A 13 0.91 24.14 -13.87
N LEU A 14 0.42 22.92 -14.11
CA LEU A 14 0.06 21.99 -13.02
C LEU A 14 1.23 21.09 -12.57
N GLN A 15 2.33 21.07 -13.33
CA GLN A 15 3.52 20.31 -12.99
C GLN A 15 4.45 21.05 -12.00
N GLU A 16 4.43 22.39 -11.99
CA GLU A 16 5.33 23.18 -11.14
C GLU A 16 4.90 23.27 -9.67
N ARG A 17 3.62 23.01 -9.35
CA ARG A 17 3.17 22.98 -7.94
C ARG A 17 3.52 21.67 -7.22
N TYR A 18 3.91 20.63 -7.97
CA TYR A 18 4.42 19.36 -7.42
C TYR A 18 5.95 19.27 -7.38
N ALA A 19 6.67 20.23 -8.00
CA ALA A 19 8.14 20.24 -8.04
C ALA A 19 8.81 20.80 -6.77
N GLY A 20 8.03 21.28 -5.79
CA GLY A 20 8.55 21.88 -4.55
C GLY A 20 8.75 20.92 -3.37
N MET A 21 8.36 19.65 -3.49
CA MET A 21 8.35 18.70 -2.35
C MET A 21 9.35 17.55 -2.51
N MET A 22 10.45 17.79 -3.21
CA MET A 22 11.56 16.83 -3.35
C MET A 22 12.89 17.56 -3.17
N ARG A 23 13.18 18.00 -1.94
CA ARG A 23 14.52 18.38 -1.51
C ARG A 23 14.78 17.82 -0.13
N GLU A 24 15.29 16.60 -0.10
CA GLU A 24 16.59 16.22 0.46
C GLU A 24 16.60 14.69 0.55
N PHE A 25 16.89 14.05 -0.59
CA PHE A 25 17.19 12.63 -0.62
C PHE A 25 18.62 12.51 -0.07
N VAL A 26 18.76 12.27 1.23
CA VAL A 26 20.03 11.77 1.77
C VAL A 26 20.21 10.38 1.17
N GLU A 27 21.20 10.25 0.30
CA GLU A 27 21.56 9.00 -0.35
C GLU A 27 21.85 7.93 0.73
N HIS A 28 20.97 6.93 0.82
CA HIS A 28 21.28 5.70 1.53
C HIS A 28 22.30 4.91 0.70
N PRO A 29 23.41 4.44 1.28
CA PRO A 29 24.38 3.65 0.54
C PRO A 29 23.73 2.35 0.05
N THR A 30 23.78 2.16 -1.27
CA THR A 30 23.46 0.89 -1.92
C THR A 30 24.39 -0.20 -1.38
N LEU A 31 23.83 -1.38 -1.12
CA LEU A 31 24.45 -2.58 -0.55
C LEU A 31 25.55 -3.23 -1.43
N ALA A 32 26.33 -2.45 -2.19
CA ALA A 32 27.28 -2.94 -3.20
C ALA A 32 28.76 -2.53 -3.00
N ASP A 33 29.13 -1.72 -2.01
CA ASP A 33 30.52 -1.20 -1.89
C ASP A 33 31.35 -1.73 -0.68
N ALA A 34 30.92 -2.78 0.01
CA ALA A 34 31.64 -3.29 1.19
C ALA A 34 32.83 -4.23 0.89
N ASN A 35 33.31 -4.30 -0.36
CA ASN A 35 34.46 -5.14 -0.71
C ASN A 35 35.65 -4.34 -1.25
N THR A 36 36.05 -3.28 -0.56
CA THR A 36 37.39 -2.71 -0.68
C THR A 36 37.73 -1.99 0.62
N LEU A 37 38.60 -2.61 1.43
CA LEU A 37 39.61 -2.01 2.31
C LEU A 37 40.08 -3.10 3.29
N GLY A 38 40.89 -4.02 2.77
CA GLY A 38 41.89 -4.69 3.58
C GLY A 38 43.05 -3.74 3.91
N ALA A 39 43.88 -4.19 4.85
CA ALA A 39 45.17 -3.65 5.29
C ALA A 39 45.13 -2.67 6.48
N GLY A 40 45.40 -3.26 7.65
CA GLY A 40 45.72 -2.55 8.88
C GLY A 40 46.29 -3.52 9.92
N LEU A 41 47.33 -4.27 9.56
CA LEU A 41 48.10 -5.11 10.47
C LEU A 41 48.88 -4.21 11.45
N ALA A 42 48.59 -4.31 12.74
CA ALA A 42 49.53 -3.96 13.81
C ALA A 42 49.38 -4.97 14.95
N VAL A 43 50.24 -5.98 14.95
CA VAL A 43 50.50 -6.81 16.14
C VAL A 43 51.35 -5.98 17.08
N ALA A 44 50.79 -5.60 18.22
CA ALA A 44 51.57 -5.24 19.39
C ALA A 44 51.26 -6.26 20.49
N ALA A 45 52.31 -6.94 20.93
CA ALA A 45 52.30 -7.87 22.05
C ALA A 45 52.01 -7.14 23.37
N THR A 46 51.66 -7.93 24.38
CA THR A 46 51.46 -7.61 25.81
C THR A 46 50.07 -7.13 26.25
N GLY A 47 49.37 -8.04 26.93
CA GLY A 47 48.78 -7.82 28.25
C GLY A 47 47.78 -6.69 28.44
N ALA A 48 46.50 -7.08 28.53
CA ALA A 48 45.38 -6.38 29.19
C ALA A 48 45.05 -4.96 28.70
N VAL A 49 43.91 -4.83 28.00
CA VAL A 49 43.22 -3.54 27.85
C VAL A 49 41.74 -3.72 28.17
N ALA A 50 41.25 -2.79 28.98
CA ALA A 50 39.94 -2.73 29.61
C ALA A 50 38.77 -2.76 28.61
N LEU A 51 37.63 -3.25 29.11
CA LEU A 51 36.31 -3.18 28.50
C LEU A 51 36.04 -1.77 27.97
N ALA A 52 36.13 -1.58 26.65
CA ALA A 52 35.51 -0.45 26.00
C ALA A 52 34.00 -0.69 26.08
N ALA A 53 33.30 0.17 26.81
CA ALA A 53 31.85 0.15 26.89
C ALA A 53 31.28 0.24 25.48
N GLU A 54 30.56 -0.81 25.06
CA GLU A 54 29.89 -0.83 23.77
C GLU A 54 28.76 0.20 23.79
N VAL A 55 28.91 1.27 23.00
CA VAL A 55 27.82 2.22 22.77
C VAL A 55 26.81 1.49 21.89
N PRO A 56 25.58 1.20 22.37
CA PRO A 56 24.60 0.52 21.55
C PRO A 56 24.25 1.41 20.37
N VAL A 57 24.12 0.82 19.19
CA VAL A 57 23.63 1.54 18.01
C VAL A 57 22.12 1.70 18.21
N VAL A 58 21.69 2.94 18.46
CA VAL A 58 20.29 3.28 18.63
C VAL A 58 19.70 3.61 17.26
N TYR A 59 18.69 2.86 16.85
CA TYR A 59 17.89 3.17 15.68
C TYR A 59 16.53 3.71 16.11
N SER A 60 16.11 4.80 15.49
CA SER A 60 14.81 5.42 15.72
C SER A 60 13.94 5.20 14.49
N TYR A 61 12.75 4.66 14.71
CA TYR A 61 11.77 4.44 13.64
C TYR A 61 10.40 4.98 14.06
N CYS A 62 9.77 5.70 13.15
CA CYS A 62 8.46 6.32 13.35
C CYS A 62 7.46 5.63 12.42
N LEU A 63 6.77 4.61 12.93
CA LEU A 63 5.74 3.92 12.17
C LEU A 63 4.44 4.75 12.23
N PHE A 64 3.92 5.13 11.06
CA PHE A 64 2.63 5.81 10.86
C PHE A 64 2.43 7.23 11.45
N ASN A 65 3.37 7.76 12.23
CA ASN A 65 3.32 9.15 12.72
C ASN A 65 4.72 9.76 12.91
N PRO A 66 5.06 10.90 12.28
CA PRO A 66 6.37 11.53 12.43
C PRO A 66 6.64 12.12 13.82
N ASN A 67 5.60 12.31 14.65
CA ASN A 67 5.74 12.89 15.98
C ASN A 67 5.81 11.83 17.10
N ALA A 68 5.78 10.54 16.77
CA ALA A 68 5.81 9.44 17.72
C ALA A 68 6.80 8.37 17.26
N CYS A 69 8.09 8.61 17.50
CA CYS A 69 9.18 7.70 17.16
C CYS A 69 9.56 6.85 18.38
N THR A 70 9.83 5.57 18.14
CA THR A 70 10.34 4.64 19.16
C THR A 70 11.81 4.34 18.93
N GLU A 71 12.58 4.33 20.02
CA GLU A 71 14.02 4.07 19.98
C GLU A 71 14.33 2.62 20.36
N VAL A 72 15.14 1.94 19.53
CA VAL A 72 15.60 0.57 19.76
C VAL A 72 17.12 0.58 19.82
N ALA A 73 17.68 0.14 20.95
CA ALA A 73 19.12 0.01 21.15
C ALA A 73 19.56 -1.43 20.83
N VAL A 74 20.48 -1.60 19.87
CA VAL A 74 21.05 -2.91 19.50
C VAL A 74 22.54 -2.94 19.90
N GLY A 75 22.92 -3.90 20.75
CA GLY A 75 24.32 -4.14 21.15
C GLY A 75 25.03 -5.08 20.18
N ALA A 76 26.33 -4.90 19.97
CA ALA A 76 27.12 -5.56 18.92
C ALA A 76 27.71 -6.93 19.31
N ALA A 77 27.06 -7.67 20.21
CA ALA A 77 27.60 -8.92 20.73
C ALA A 77 26.74 -10.15 20.36
N GLU A 78 26.67 -10.53 19.08
CA GLU A 78 26.21 -11.88 18.67
C GLU A 78 26.85 -12.35 17.36
N LEU A 79 28.19 -12.41 17.29
CA LEU A 79 28.88 -13.16 16.23
C LEU A 79 30.06 -13.96 16.80
N ALA A 80 29.81 -14.92 17.68
CA ALA A 80 30.60 -16.15 17.77
C ALA A 80 30.06 -17.09 18.86
N ALA A 81 29.97 -18.37 18.49
CA ALA A 81 29.80 -19.56 19.34
C ALA A 81 28.38 -19.85 19.86
N GLY A 82 27.69 -20.72 19.11
CA GLY A 82 26.81 -21.78 19.60
C GLY A 82 25.95 -21.48 20.83
N VAL A 83 24.77 -20.96 20.58
CA VAL A 83 23.66 -20.88 21.54
C VAL A 83 22.38 -21.21 20.78
N ASP A 84 21.57 -22.10 21.36
CA ASP A 84 20.18 -22.31 20.97
C ASP A 84 19.49 -20.94 20.92
N GLY A 85 19.34 -20.39 19.70
CA GLY A 85 18.67 -19.12 19.50
C GLY A 85 17.25 -19.18 20.05
N PRO A 86 16.62 -18.03 20.39
CA PRO A 86 15.21 -18.04 20.71
C PRO A 86 14.52 -18.57 19.47
N THR A 87 14.00 -19.80 19.55
CA THR A 87 13.17 -20.36 18.51
C THR A 87 12.06 -19.34 18.35
N VAL A 88 12.11 -18.56 17.27
CA VAL A 88 10.92 -17.89 16.77
C VAL A 88 10.06 -19.06 16.34
N SER A 89 9.28 -19.58 17.28
CA SER A 89 8.20 -20.48 16.99
C SER A 89 7.31 -19.67 16.07
N SER A 90 7.52 -19.83 14.76
CA SER A 90 6.45 -19.70 13.79
C SER A 90 5.26 -20.37 14.46
N PRO A 91 4.13 -19.69 14.68
CA PRO A 91 2.92 -20.40 14.99
C PRO A 91 2.53 -21.13 13.71
N SER A 92 3.24 -22.23 13.40
CA SER A 92 2.71 -23.36 12.65
C SER A 92 1.78 -24.12 13.60
N ALA A 93 0.80 -23.41 14.15
CA ALA A 93 -0.47 -24.04 14.43
C ALA A 93 -1.16 -24.09 13.08
N ALA A 94 -1.07 -25.24 12.40
CA ALA A 94 -2.03 -25.58 11.37
C ALA A 94 -3.40 -25.68 12.05
N VAL A 95 -4.05 -24.54 12.26
CA VAL A 95 -5.46 -24.50 12.58
C VAL A 95 -6.13 -24.82 11.25
N SER A 96 -6.46 -26.09 11.04
CA SER A 96 -7.42 -26.48 10.01
C SER A 96 -8.80 -26.04 10.49
N ALA A 97 -8.99 -24.73 10.60
CA ALA A 97 -10.30 -24.13 10.64
C ALA A 97 -10.81 -24.14 9.20
N LEU A 98 -12.07 -24.49 9.01
CA LEU A 98 -12.79 -24.21 7.77
C LEU A 98 -12.90 -22.68 7.63
N THR A 99 -11.83 -22.05 7.16
CA THR A 99 -11.80 -20.61 6.88
C THR A 99 -12.61 -20.36 5.62
N SER A 100 -13.49 -19.36 5.68
CA SER A 100 -14.16 -18.85 4.49
C SER A 100 -13.12 -18.44 3.45
N TYR A 101 -13.34 -18.80 2.19
CA TYR A 101 -12.42 -18.42 1.11
C TYR A 101 -12.34 -16.90 0.93
N TYR A 102 -13.47 -16.21 1.08
CA TYR A 102 -13.56 -14.75 1.02
C TYR A 102 -13.49 -14.13 2.43
N PRO A 103 -12.97 -12.89 2.54
CA PRO A 103 -12.95 -12.18 3.80
C PRO A 103 -14.38 -11.98 4.34
N PRO A 104 -14.57 -11.97 5.67
CA PRO A 104 -15.85 -11.60 6.26
C PRO A 104 -16.21 -10.15 5.92
N ASN A 105 -17.41 -9.72 6.34
CA ASN A 105 -17.86 -8.33 6.22
C ASN A 105 -17.77 -7.76 4.80
N ASN A 106 -18.05 -8.58 3.78
CA ASN A 106 -17.95 -8.19 2.37
C ASN A 106 -16.57 -7.61 1.98
N GLY A 107 -15.50 -8.03 2.67
CA GLY A 107 -14.14 -7.53 2.43
C GLY A 107 -13.84 -6.14 2.99
N PHE A 108 -14.73 -5.54 3.79
CA PHE A 108 -14.45 -4.28 4.46
C PHE A 108 -13.64 -4.49 5.74
N LEU A 109 -12.62 -3.65 5.91
CA LEU A 109 -11.88 -3.48 7.15
C LEU A 109 -12.66 -2.54 8.07
N GLY A 110 -13.44 -3.12 8.98
CA GLY A 110 -14.20 -2.35 9.97
C GLY A 110 -15.53 -1.83 9.45
N ALA A 111 -15.93 -0.65 9.94
CA ALA A 111 -17.21 -0.05 9.62
C ALA A 111 -17.24 0.49 8.18
N THR A 112 -18.45 0.52 7.62
CA THR A 112 -18.74 1.13 6.32
C THR A 112 -19.54 2.40 6.51
N GLU A 113 -19.46 3.29 5.54
CA GLU A 113 -20.30 4.48 5.43
C GLU A 113 -21.10 4.43 4.14
N GLU A 114 -22.34 4.94 4.18
CA GLU A 114 -23.11 5.14 2.96
C GLU A 114 -22.63 6.44 2.28
N VAL A 115 -22.18 6.33 1.04
CA VAL A 115 -21.73 7.48 0.24
C VAL A 115 -22.49 7.53 -1.07
N VAL A 116 -22.64 8.74 -1.61
CA VAL A 116 -23.28 8.94 -2.92
C VAL A 116 -22.20 9.18 -3.96
N LEU A 117 -22.07 8.24 -4.90
CA LEU A 117 -21.30 8.45 -6.12
C LEU A 117 -22.05 9.44 -7.01
N LYS A 118 -21.45 10.57 -7.32
CA LYS A 118 -22.01 11.63 -8.15
C LYS A 118 -21.86 11.35 -9.64
N ALA A 119 -22.83 11.84 -10.42
CA ALA A 119 -22.72 11.85 -11.87
C ALA A 119 -21.38 12.49 -12.33
N GLY A 120 -20.73 11.86 -13.31
CA GLY A 120 -19.41 12.21 -13.83
C GLY A 120 -18.24 11.57 -13.07
N GLN A 121 -18.46 10.92 -11.91
CA GLN A 121 -17.39 10.20 -11.23
C GLN A 121 -17.00 8.93 -11.99
N LEU A 122 -15.71 8.62 -11.98
CA LEU A 122 -15.17 7.39 -12.55
C LEU A 122 -14.88 6.38 -11.45
N ILE A 123 -15.33 5.15 -11.66
CA ILE A 123 -15.04 3.99 -10.83
C ILE A 123 -14.52 2.86 -11.71
N ASP A 124 -13.72 1.96 -11.14
CA ASP A 124 -13.14 0.85 -11.89
C ASP A 124 -13.32 -0.48 -11.16
N ARG A 125 -13.16 -1.57 -11.92
CA ARG A 125 -13.22 -2.93 -11.40
C ARG A 125 -12.42 -3.87 -12.30
N TYR A 126 -11.71 -4.81 -11.68
CA TYR A 126 -11.14 -5.96 -12.38
C TYR A 126 -12.23 -6.99 -12.74
N GLY A 127 -12.36 -7.26 -14.04
CA GLY A 127 -13.42 -8.09 -14.59
C GLY A 127 -14.81 -7.47 -14.44
N GLY A 128 -15.86 -8.30 -14.37
CA GLY A 128 -17.23 -7.81 -14.21
C GLY A 128 -18.24 -8.72 -14.90
N SER A 129 -18.68 -9.75 -14.18
CA SER A 129 -19.87 -10.52 -14.58
C SER A 129 -21.15 -9.72 -14.32
N ALA A 130 -22.25 -10.14 -14.94
CA ALA A 130 -23.56 -9.48 -14.80
C ALA A 130 -23.99 -9.26 -13.33
N VAL A 131 -23.56 -10.13 -12.40
CA VAL A 131 -23.90 -10.08 -10.97
C VAL A 131 -22.91 -9.28 -10.11
N SER A 132 -21.91 -8.65 -10.71
CA SER A 132 -20.84 -7.94 -9.99
C SER A 132 -21.35 -6.72 -9.25
N ARG A 133 -20.82 -6.46 -8.04
CA ARG A 133 -21.32 -5.41 -7.13
C ARG A 133 -20.22 -4.62 -6.41
N TYR A 134 -18.95 -4.86 -6.73
CA TYR A 134 -17.82 -4.23 -6.05
C TYR A 134 -16.99 -3.42 -7.03
N PHE A 135 -16.68 -2.18 -6.67
CA PHE A 135 -15.91 -1.25 -7.48
C PHE A 135 -14.87 -0.54 -6.59
N SER A 136 -13.96 0.21 -7.20
CA SER A 136 -13.05 1.10 -6.47
C SER A 136 -12.97 2.45 -7.17
N PRO A 137 -12.46 3.49 -6.50
CA PRO A 137 -12.02 4.70 -7.19
C PRO A 137 -10.97 4.37 -8.24
N ILE A 138 -10.98 5.11 -9.35
CA ILE A 138 -9.92 5.02 -10.35
C ILE A 138 -8.53 5.18 -9.74
N GLY A 139 -7.57 4.41 -10.24
CA GLY A 139 -6.18 4.45 -9.77
C GLY A 139 -5.93 3.69 -8.47
N THR A 140 -6.94 3.01 -7.91
CA THR A 140 -6.70 2.09 -6.79
C THR A 140 -5.82 0.93 -7.25
N ALA A 141 -4.62 0.78 -6.65
CA ALA A 141 -3.67 -0.27 -7.00
C ALA A 141 -4.25 -1.68 -6.83
N LEU A 142 -3.75 -2.65 -7.60
CA LEU A 142 -4.27 -4.03 -7.60
C LEU A 142 -4.18 -4.66 -6.20
N GLU A 143 -3.03 -4.54 -5.56
CA GLU A 143 -2.75 -5.07 -4.22
C GLU A 143 -3.56 -4.36 -3.13
N ALA A 144 -4.05 -3.15 -3.41
CA ALA A 144 -4.90 -2.43 -2.49
C ALA A 144 -6.36 -2.92 -2.48
N ARG A 145 -6.72 -3.79 -3.43
CA ARG A 145 -8.08 -4.34 -3.62
C ARG A 145 -8.27 -5.73 -3.03
N SER A 146 -7.19 -6.39 -2.60
CA SER A 146 -7.22 -7.74 -2.02
C SER A 146 -8.07 -8.71 -2.85
N LEU A 147 -7.77 -8.81 -4.15
CA LEU A 147 -8.55 -9.62 -5.10
C LEU A 147 -8.06 -11.07 -5.16
N PRO A 148 -8.96 -12.04 -5.37
CA PRO A 148 -8.56 -13.40 -5.71
C PRO A 148 -7.68 -13.40 -6.96
N PRO A 149 -6.69 -14.30 -7.09
CA PRO A 149 -5.78 -14.35 -8.24
C PRO A 149 -6.51 -14.41 -9.59
N ALA A 150 -7.63 -15.13 -9.67
CA ALA A 150 -8.42 -15.23 -10.89
C ALA A 150 -9.05 -13.89 -11.32
N ASN A 151 -9.47 -13.06 -10.36
CA ASN A 151 -10.03 -11.74 -10.63
C ASN A 151 -8.91 -10.73 -10.93
N ALA A 152 -7.81 -10.79 -10.19
CA ALA A 152 -6.64 -9.94 -10.39
C ALA A 152 -6.04 -10.06 -11.81
N ALA A 153 -6.19 -11.24 -12.43
CA ALA A 153 -5.75 -11.50 -13.81
C ALA A 153 -6.74 -11.02 -14.89
N MET A 154 -7.94 -10.56 -14.52
CA MET A 154 -8.91 -10.05 -15.49
C MET A 154 -8.55 -8.62 -15.93
N PRO A 155 -9.06 -8.14 -17.08
CA PRO A 155 -8.88 -6.75 -17.47
C PRO A 155 -9.51 -5.79 -16.46
N LEU A 156 -8.85 -4.65 -16.23
CA LEU A 156 -9.44 -3.52 -15.53
C LEU A 156 -10.44 -2.84 -16.46
N ARG A 157 -11.66 -2.65 -15.98
CA ARG A 157 -12.74 -1.95 -16.70
C ARG A 157 -13.10 -0.68 -15.93
N THR A 158 -13.30 0.41 -16.65
CA THR A 158 -13.64 1.71 -16.07
C THR A 158 -15.07 2.06 -16.42
N PHE A 159 -15.79 2.66 -15.47
CA PHE A 159 -17.18 3.05 -15.63
C PHE A 159 -17.36 4.50 -15.18
N GLU A 160 -18.09 5.26 -15.98
CA GLU A 160 -18.57 6.58 -15.63
C GLU A 160 -19.96 6.48 -15.02
N VAL A 161 -20.12 7.10 -13.85
CA VAL A 161 -21.40 7.25 -13.16
C VAL A 161 -22.21 8.31 -13.90
N LEU A 162 -23.39 7.95 -14.39
CA LEU A 162 -24.26 8.85 -15.15
C LEU A 162 -25.31 9.54 -14.28
N GLN A 163 -25.65 8.93 -13.15
CA GLN A 163 -26.65 9.41 -12.19
C GLN A 163 -26.17 9.12 -10.78
N ASP A 164 -26.62 9.90 -9.79
CA ASP A 164 -26.20 9.71 -8.39
C ASP A 164 -26.57 8.30 -7.87
N ILE A 165 -25.59 7.58 -7.30
CA ILE A 165 -25.77 6.19 -6.80
C ILE A 165 -25.35 6.12 -5.34
N SER A 166 -26.24 5.65 -4.47
CA SER A 166 -25.90 5.33 -3.08
C SER A 166 -25.16 3.99 -3.01
N VAL A 167 -24.00 3.96 -2.33
CA VAL A 167 -23.15 2.77 -2.18
C VAL A 167 -22.61 2.67 -0.75
N ASP A 168 -22.32 1.45 -0.31
CA ASP A 168 -21.50 1.26 0.89
C ASP A 168 -20.04 1.51 0.51
N SER A 169 -19.35 2.39 1.22
CA SER A 169 -17.91 2.62 1.10
C SER A 169 -17.16 2.26 2.36
N GLY A 170 -15.89 1.88 2.18
CA GLY A 170 -15.01 1.57 3.29
C GLY A 170 -13.67 1.04 2.81
N THR A 171 -12.78 0.87 3.78
CA THR A 171 -11.43 0.35 3.56
C THR A 171 -11.47 -1.14 3.23
N VAL A 172 -10.65 -1.60 2.29
CA VAL A 172 -10.52 -3.02 1.94
C VAL A 172 -9.66 -3.75 2.98
N ALA A 173 -10.14 -4.89 3.46
CA ALA A 173 -9.38 -5.75 4.35
C ALA A 173 -8.21 -6.44 3.64
N PRO A 174 -7.06 -6.63 4.30
CA PRO A 174 -5.97 -7.46 3.76
C PRO A 174 -6.48 -8.89 3.51
N TRP A 175 -6.28 -9.41 2.30
CA TRP A 175 -6.66 -10.79 1.95
C TRP A 175 -5.89 -11.29 0.73
N PHE A 176 -5.94 -12.60 0.46
CA PHE A 176 -5.25 -13.26 -0.67
C PHE A 176 -3.74 -12.92 -0.80
N GLY A 177 -3.06 -12.67 0.33
CA GLY A 177 -1.64 -12.30 0.34
C GLY A 177 -1.35 -10.86 -0.11
N GLN A 178 -2.38 -10.03 -0.25
CA GLN A 178 -2.28 -8.63 -0.61
C GLN A 178 -2.56 -7.75 0.61
N PHE A 179 -2.00 -6.52 0.62
CA PHE A 179 -2.08 -5.64 1.77
C PHE A 179 -3.46 -5.00 1.95
N GLY A 180 -4.26 -4.81 0.88
CA GLY A 180 -5.57 -4.17 0.99
C GLY A 180 -5.46 -2.66 1.26
N PHE A 181 -6.26 -2.13 2.18
CA PHE A 181 -6.27 -0.71 2.55
C PHE A 181 -6.68 0.29 1.46
N GLY A 182 -7.04 -0.17 0.26
CA GLY A 182 -7.71 0.64 -0.74
C GLY A 182 -9.15 1.00 -0.31
N THR A 183 -9.80 1.85 -1.09
CA THR A 183 -11.24 2.10 -0.94
C THR A 183 -12.02 1.15 -1.85
N GLN A 184 -13.06 0.51 -1.33
CA GLN A 184 -14.05 -0.18 -2.15
C GLN A 184 -15.42 0.46 -2.02
N TYR A 185 -16.21 0.30 -3.07
CA TYR A 185 -17.63 0.60 -3.14
C TYR A 185 -18.40 -0.69 -3.35
N ARG A 186 -19.47 -0.89 -2.59
CA ARG A 186 -20.41 -1.99 -2.79
C ARG A 186 -21.78 -1.44 -3.14
N THR A 187 -22.29 -1.85 -4.29
CA THR A 187 -23.56 -1.36 -4.84
C THR A 187 -24.74 -2.26 -4.47
N THR A 188 -25.90 -1.63 -4.28
CA THR A 188 -27.19 -2.32 -4.06
C THR A 188 -27.73 -2.97 -5.36
N LEU A 189 -27.34 -2.44 -6.52
CA LEU A 189 -27.63 -3.02 -7.83
C LEU A 189 -26.40 -3.75 -8.38
N THR A 190 -26.63 -4.76 -9.20
CA THR A 190 -25.58 -5.42 -9.97
C THR A 190 -25.09 -4.53 -11.11
N LEU A 191 -23.89 -4.81 -11.61
CA LEU A 191 -23.31 -4.12 -12.76
C LEU A 191 -24.26 -4.16 -13.98
N GLN A 192 -24.89 -5.32 -14.25
CA GLN A 192 -25.85 -5.40 -15.36
C GLN A 192 -27.06 -4.49 -15.14
N GLU A 193 -27.65 -4.50 -13.95
CA GLU A 193 -28.79 -3.63 -13.64
C GLU A 193 -28.41 -2.15 -13.75
N MET A 194 -27.20 -1.77 -13.31
CA MET A 194 -26.72 -0.39 -13.42
C MET A 194 -26.48 0.04 -14.87
N LEU A 195 -26.02 -0.86 -15.74
CA LEU A 195 -25.88 -0.62 -17.17
C LEU A 195 -27.26 -0.50 -17.85
N ASP A 196 -28.18 -1.43 -17.56
CA ASP A 196 -29.52 -1.48 -18.16
C ASP A 196 -30.36 -0.26 -17.77
N GLN A 197 -30.21 0.22 -16.53
CA GLN A 197 -30.91 1.42 -16.03
C GLN A 197 -30.21 2.72 -16.43
N GLY A 198 -29.07 2.67 -17.10
CA GLY A 198 -28.30 3.86 -17.48
C GLY A 198 -27.79 4.65 -16.26
N LEU A 199 -27.47 3.96 -15.17
CA LEU A 199 -26.82 4.54 -13.99
C LEU A 199 -25.31 4.67 -14.19
N VAL A 200 -24.72 3.75 -14.96
CA VAL A 200 -23.32 3.80 -15.36
C VAL A 200 -23.16 3.44 -16.84
N ARG A 201 -22.04 3.85 -17.43
CA ARG A 201 -21.56 3.34 -18.72
C ARG A 201 -20.11 2.95 -18.61
N GLU A 202 -19.68 1.95 -19.38
CA GLU A 202 -18.27 1.63 -19.54
C GLU A 202 -17.57 2.69 -20.39
N VAL A 203 -16.33 3.00 -20.04
CA VAL A 203 -15.46 3.93 -20.76
C VAL A 203 -14.10 3.26 -21.01
N ASP A 204 -13.56 3.47 -22.21
CA ASP A 204 -12.27 2.94 -22.67
C ASP A 204 -11.08 3.87 -22.32
#